data_AF-A0A7C4I441-F1
#
_entry.id   AF-A0A7C4I441-F1
#
_cell.length_a   1.000
_cell.length_b   1.000
_cell.length_c   1.000
_cell.angle_alpha   90.00
_cell.angle_beta   90.00
_cell.angle_gamma   90.00
#
_symmetry.space_group_name_H-M   'P 1'
#
loop_
_entity.id
_entity.type
_entity.pdbx_description
1 polymer ?
#
loop_
_entity_poly.entity_id
_entity_poly.type
_entity_poly.pdbx_seq_one_letter_code
_entity_poly.pdbx_strand_id
1 'polypeptide(L)'
;MKLLSLEEARQRIHTYWKPSLKVERVPLSSAVGRVLAEDLTAPIDVPPFDRSKVDGYAVKAEDTFGANEGEPRTLRVMFQVAVGSMPIRLLNVGEAAYVTTGAALPEGANAVIMVEYTHRRGDLLQVYKAVAPGENVLRRGSDIAKGSILLTALTRLTPKEIGLMAAVGINEVPVFKRPIVAILSTGPELVETGLPLPLGKVYDVNSYTLMAYVEAIGCQYKLLGLVPDSFEELSFKIREGLKDADVVVVSGGTSKGETDLLPSVLSSMG
;
A
#
# COMPACT_ATOMS: atom_id res chain seq x y z
N MET A 1 -24.36 35.73 -13.52
CA MET A 1 -23.10 34.97 -13.32
C MET A 1 -22.38 34.83 -14.66
N LYS A 2 -21.05 34.95 -14.70
CA LYS A 2 -20.26 34.64 -15.90
C LYS A 2 -20.10 33.12 -15.98
N LEU A 3 -20.47 32.52 -17.11
CA LEU A 3 -20.25 31.09 -17.36
C LEU A 3 -18.75 30.82 -17.51
N LEU A 4 -18.28 29.73 -16.90
CA LEU A 4 -16.90 29.26 -16.98
C LEU A 4 -16.87 27.99 -17.83
N SER A 5 -15.76 27.77 -18.52
CA SER A 5 -15.43 26.44 -19.04
C SER A 5 -15.19 25.46 -17.89
N LEU A 6 -15.31 24.16 -18.19
CA LEU A 6 -15.02 23.10 -17.22
C LEU A 6 -13.60 23.22 -16.64
N GLU A 7 -12.63 23.55 -17.49
CA GLU A 7 -11.23 23.68 -17.08
C GLU A 7 -11.01 24.88 -16.16
N GLU A 8 -11.62 26.03 -16.47
CA GLU A 8 -11.57 27.21 -15.60
C GLU A 8 -12.21 26.93 -14.23
N ALA A 9 -13.33 26.18 -14.20
CA ALA A 9 -13.98 25.80 -12.95
C ALA A 9 -13.09 24.88 -12.10
N ARG A 10 -12.48 23.85 -12.71
CA ARG A 10 -11.54 22.95 -12.04
C ARG A 10 -10.32 23.70 -11.50
N GLN A 11 -9.74 24.57 -12.31
CA GLN A 11 -8.57 25.36 -11.90
C GLN A 11 -8.89 26.27 -10.71
N ARG A 12 -10.07 26.88 -10.67
CA ARG A 12 -10.52 27.66 -9.51
C ARG A 12 -10.63 26.81 -8.25
N ILE A 13 -11.24 25.63 -8.35
CA ILE A 13 -11.33 24.69 -7.21
C ILE A 13 -9.92 24.39 -6.68
N HIS A 14 -8.98 24.00 -7.54
CA HIS A 14 -7.60 23.70 -7.12
C HIS A 14 -6.85 24.92 -6.56
N THR A 15 -7.21 26.13 -6.98
CA THR A 15 -6.59 27.38 -6.51
C THR A 15 -7.05 27.73 -5.10
N TYR A 16 -8.36 27.65 -4.84
CA TYR A 16 -8.96 28.08 -3.58
C TYR A 16 -9.04 26.97 -2.53
N TRP A 17 -9.22 25.72 -2.94
CA TRP A 17 -9.33 24.60 -2.03
C TRP A 17 -7.97 23.91 -1.85
N LYS A 18 -7.35 24.15 -0.70
CA LYS A 18 -6.16 23.44 -0.23
C LYS A 18 -6.51 22.61 1.00
N PRO A 19 -7.02 21.39 0.84
CA PRO A 19 -7.44 20.58 1.98
C PRO A 19 -6.24 20.26 2.88
N SER A 20 -6.40 20.48 4.19
CA SER A 20 -5.49 19.96 5.20
C SER A 20 -6.09 18.67 5.77
N LEU A 21 -5.75 17.55 5.14
CA LEU A 21 -6.24 16.25 5.60
C LEU A 21 -5.46 15.82 6.83
N LYS A 22 -6.19 15.45 7.87
CA LYS A 22 -5.60 14.87 9.09
C LYS A 22 -5.01 13.50 8.76
N VAL A 23 -3.91 13.15 9.42
CA VAL A 23 -3.27 11.84 9.32
C VAL A 23 -3.68 10.98 10.50
N GLU A 24 -3.82 9.67 10.27
CA GLU A 24 -3.96 8.67 11.32
C GLU A 24 -3.14 7.43 10.99
N ARG A 25 -2.75 6.67 12.00
CA ARG A 25 -2.13 5.35 11.80
C ARG A 25 -3.22 4.29 11.89
N VAL A 26 -3.23 3.38 10.93
CA VAL A 26 -4.17 2.25 10.90
C VAL A 26 -3.40 0.94 10.75
N PRO A 27 -3.92 -0.18 11.30
CA PRO A 27 -3.35 -1.48 11.02
C PRO A 27 -3.44 -1.82 9.53
N LEU A 28 -2.50 -2.59 9.01
CA LEU A 28 -2.48 -3.02 7.60
C LEU A 28 -3.79 -3.69 7.17
N SER A 29 -4.44 -4.42 8.07
CA SER A 29 -5.75 -5.05 7.84
C SER A 29 -6.86 -4.05 7.47
N SER A 30 -6.71 -2.79 7.84
CA SER A 30 -7.68 -1.71 7.60
C SER A 30 -7.16 -0.65 6.62
N ALA A 31 -6.01 -0.92 5.96
CA ALA A 31 -5.31 0.05 5.12
C ALA A 31 -5.70 -0.02 3.63
N VAL A 32 -6.36 -1.10 3.18
CA VAL A 32 -6.80 -1.23 1.78
C VAL A 32 -7.72 -0.07 1.38
N GLY A 33 -7.44 0.53 0.23
CA GLY A 33 -8.17 1.67 -0.32
C GLY A 33 -7.83 3.02 0.33
N ARG A 34 -7.03 3.04 1.40
CA ARG A 34 -6.54 4.29 2.03
C ARG A 34 -5.42 4.93 1.19
N VAL A 35 -5.10 6.18 1.48
CA VAL A 35 -4.03 6.93 0.82
C VAL A 35 -2.93 7.20 1.81
N LEU A 36 -1.70 6.85 1.45
CA LEU A 36 -0.52 7.00 2.29
C LEU A 36 -0.19 8.47 2.54
N ALA A 37 0.10 8.83 3.79
CA ALA A 37 0.32 10.22 4.18
C ALA A 37 1.74 10.73 3.94
N GLU A 38 2.72 9.84 4.01
CA GLU A 38 4.15 10.14 3.91
C GLU A 38 4.89 8.98 3.23
N ASP A 39 6.10 9.22 2.75
CA ASP A 39 6.94 8.16 2.19
C ASP A 39 7.23 7.10 3.26
N LEU A 40 7.14 5.83 2.89
CA LEU A 40 7.56 4.72 3.72
C LEU A 40 8.90 4.21 3.25
N THR A 41 9.79 3.94 4.21
CA THR A 41 11.10 3.34 3.95
C THR A 41 11.13 1.90 4.47
N ALA A 42 11.94 1.06 3.83
CA ALA A 42 12.08 -0.34 4.23
C ALA A 42 12.83 -0.45 5.58
N PRO A 43 12.23 -1.03 6.63
CA PRO A 43 12.90 -1.15 7.94
C PRO A 43 13.98 -2.25 7.97
N ILE A 44 13.92 -3.18 7.01
CA ILE A 44 14.81 -4.34 6.90
C ILE A 44 15.27 -4.53 5.45
N ASP A 45 16.33 -5.32 5.29
CA ASP A 45 16.71 -5.86 4.00
C ASP A 45 15.83 -7.07 3.66
N VAL A 46 15.54 -7.25 2.37
CA VAL A 46 14.88 -8.45 1.83
C VAL A 46 15.76 -9.04 0.72
N PRO A 47 16.25 -10.28 0.88
CA PRO A 47 16.24 -11.07 2.12
C PRO A 47 17.08 -10.40 3.23
N PRO A 48 16.83 -10.71 4.52
CA PRO A 48 17.53 -10.08 5.65
C PRO A 48 18.96 -10.61 5.90
N PHE A 49 19.34 -11.66 5.19
CA PHE A 49 20.65 -12.30 5.23
C PHE A 49 20.93 -12.97 3.88
N ASP A 50 22.21 -13.28 3.62
CA ASP A 50 22.60 -14.08 2.46
C ASP A 50 22.01 -15.49 2.60
N ARG A 51 21.29 -15.95 1.58
CA ARG A 51 20.64 -17.27 1.60
C ARG A 51 20.88 -18.07 0.33
N SER A 52 20.80 -19.40 0.44
CA SER A 52 21.00 -20.29 -0.70
C SER A 52 19.83 -20.21 -1.69
N LYS A 53 20.13 -20.23 -2.99
CA LYS A 53 19.14 -20.39 -4.08
C LYS A 53 18.84 -21.86 -4.41
N VAL A 54 19.65 -22.79 -3.90
CA VAL A 54 19.62 -24.22 -4.26
C VAL A 54 19.86 -25.11 -3.03
N ASP A 55 19.58 -26.39 -3.16
CA ASP A 55 20.03 -27.39 -2.19
C ASP A 55 21.48 -27.80 -2.51
N GLY A 56 22.34 -27.82 -1.50
CA GLY A 56 23.76 -28.01 -1.77
C GLY A 56 24.68 -27.76 -0.59
N TYR A 57 25.89 -27.32 -0.89
CA TYR A 57 26.95 -27.08 0.10
C TYR A 57 27.45 -25.65 0.00
N ALA A 58 27.29 -24.89 1.08
CA ALA A 58 27.90 -23.58 1.25
C ALA A 58 29.41 -23.77 1.43
N VAL A 59 30.18 -23.01 0.66
CA VAL A 59 31.64 -23.12 0.56
C VAL A 59 32.27 -21.73 0.42
N LYS A 60 33.59 -21.68 0.61
CA LYS A 60 34.43 -20.66 -0.02
C LYS A 60 34.66 -21.09 -1.46
N ALA A 61 34.23 -20.27 -2.41
CA ALA A 61 34.34 -20.53 -3.84
C ALA A 61 35.77 -20.91 -4.23
N GLU A 62 36.76 -20.27 -3.61
CA GLU A 62 38.19 -20.45 -3.83
C GLU A 62 38.64 -21.90 -3.58
N ASP A 63 38.02 -22.60 -2.63
CA ASP A 63 38.35 -23.99 -2.29
C ASP A 63 37.88 -24.97 -3.37
N THR A 64 37.05 -24.51 -4.30
CA THR A 64 36.52 -25.30 -5.42
C THR A 64 37.29 -25.09 -6.71
N PHE A 65 38.21 -24.11 -6.76
CA PHE A 65 38.89 -23.75 -8.01
C PHE A 65 39.72 -24.92 -8.57
N GLY A 66 39.55 -25.13 -9.87
CA GLY A 66 40.15 -26.27 -10.60
C GLY A 66 39.37 -27.59 -10.49
N ALA A 67 38.31 -27.67 -9.68
CA ALA A 67 37.45 -28.84 -9.62
C ALA A 67 36.84 -29.15 -10.99
N ASN A 68 36.98 -30.41 -11.42
CA ASN A 68 36.37 -30.96 -12.62
C ASN A 68 36.09 -32.46 -12.42
N GLU A 69 35.44 -33.11 -13.39
CA GLU A 69 35.07 -34.53 -13.28
C GLU A 69 36.27 -35.47 -13.10
N GLY A 70 37.41 -35.16 -13.72
CA GLY A 70 38.64 -35.95 -13.62
C GLY A 70 39.49 -35.64 -12.39
N GLU A 71 39.39 -34.42 -11.86
CA GLU A 71 40.13 -33.96 -10.68
C GLU A 71 39.19 -33.22 -9.70
N PRO A 72 38.40 -33.96 -8.90
CA PRO A 72 37.51 -33.34 -7.93
C PRO A 72 38.31 -32.74 -6.77
N ARG A 73 37.82 -31.60 -6.25
CA ARG A 73 38.32 -31.04 -4.98
C ARG A 73 37.64 -31.75 -3.81
N THR A 74 38.37 -31.94 -2.73
CA THR A 74 37.84 -32.58 -1.51
C THR A 74 37.73 -31.56 -0.39
N LEU A 75 36.53 -31.40 0.14
CA LEU A 75 36.21 -30.54 1.29
C LEU A 75 35.69 -31.39 2.46
N ARG A 76 35.67 -30.81 3.66
CA ARG A 76 35.10 -31.45 4.85
C ARG A 76 33.75 -30.84 5.22
N VAL A 77 32.69 -31.63 5.27
CA VAL A 77 31.38 -31.19 5.73
C VAL A 77 31.39 -31.09 7.26
N MET A 78 31.32 -29.89 7.80
CA MET A 78 31.47 -29.65 9.24
C MET A 78 30.15 -29.54 9.98
N PHE A 79 29.11 -29.04 9.31
CA PHE A 79 27.78 -28.85 9.88
C PHE A 79 26.74 -28.66 8.78
N GLN A 80 25.48 -28.50 9.20
CA GLN A 80 24.37 -28.18 8.31
C GLN A 80 23.61 -26.96 8.85
N VAL A 81 23.03 -26.17 7.94
CA VAL A 81 22.16 -25.04 8.30
C VAL A 81 20.77 -25.34 7.77
N ALA A 82 19.82 -25.53 8.70
CA ALA A 82 18.42 -25.74 8.37
C ALA A 82 17.72 -24.41 8.04
N VAL A 83 16.68 -24.46 7.19
CA VAL A 83 15.80 -23.30 6.95
C VAL A 83 15.22 -22.82 8.28
N GLY A 84 15.18 -21.49 8.46
CA GLY A 84 14.68 -20.88 9.69
C GLY A 84 15.68 -20.86 10.85
N SER A 85 16.89 -21.42 10.67
CA SER A 85 17.97 -21.36 11.65
C SER A 85 19.12 -20.48 11.14
N MET A 86 19.79 -19.80 12.07
CA MET A 86 21.05 -19.11 11.77
C MET A 86 22.25 -20.05 12.03
N PRO A 87 23.29 -19.98 11.19
CA PRO A 87 24.53 -20.71 11.43
C PRO A 87 25.20 -20.21 12.71
N ILE A 88 25.69 -21.14 13.52
CA ILE A 88 26.37 -20.88 14.80
C ILE A 88 27.89 -21.04 14.71
N ARG A 89 28.42 -21.31 13.51
CA ARG A 89 29.84 -21.57 13.25
C ARG A 89 30.28 -20.87 11.96
N LEU A 90 31.50 -20.33 12.01
CA LEU A 90 32.24 -19.85 10.85
C LEU A 90 32.64 -21.04 9.96
N LEU A 91 32.63 -20.84 8.65
CA LEU A 91 33.18 -21.78 7.68
C LEU A 91 34.65 -21.46 7.37
N ASN A 92 35.55 -22.41 7.64
CA ASN A 92 36.98 -22.25 7.37
C ASN A 92 37.36 -22.73 5.97
N VAL A 93 38.62 -22.52 5.59
CA VAL A 93 39.20 -23.00 4.33
C VAL A 93 39.18 -24.53 4.30
N GLY A 94 38.75 -25.11 3.18
CA GLY A 94 38.60 -26.55 2.98
C GLY A 94 37.36 -27.15 3.62
N GLU A 95 36.47 -26.33 4.21
CA GLU A 95 35.24 -26.77 4.86
C GLU A 95 34.00 -26.48 4.00
N ALA A 96 32.96 -27.27 4.22
CA ALA A 96 31.65 -27.11 3.62
C ALA A 96 30.56 -27.22 4.69
N ALA A 97 29.44 -26.53 4.47
CA ALA A 97 28.23 -26.71 5.27
C ALA A 97 27.06 -27.11 4.36
N TYR A 98 26.32 -28.15 4.72
CA TYR A 98 25.12 -28.52 3.97
C TYR A 98 24.03 -27.46 4.20
N VAL A 99 23.44 -26.96 3.11
CA VAL A 99 22.39 -25.94 3.14
C VAL A 99 21.28 -26.33 2.17
N THR A 100 20.04 -26.06 2.53
CA THR A 100 18.89 -26.19 1.64
C THR A 100 18.50 -24.81 1.09
N THR A 101 17.66 -24.81 0.07
CA THR A 101 17.10 -23.62 -0.56
C THR A 101 16.45 -22.71 0.48
N GLY A 102 16.85 -21.45 0.50
CA GLY A 102 16.39 -20.46 1.47
C GLY A 102 17.11 -20.46 2.83
N ALA A 103 17.97 -21.44 3.12
CA ALA A 103 18.76 -21.45 4.35
C ALA A 103 19.82 -20.34 4.34
N ALA A 104 20.10 -19.78 5.53
CA ALA A 104 21.12 -18.76 5.70
C ALA A 104 22.52 -19.34 5.44
N LEU A 105 23.39 -18.55 4.81
CA LEU A 105 24.79 -18.92 4.63
C LEU A 105 25.59 -18.72 5.92
N PRO A 106 26.46 -19.67 6.31
CA PRO A 106 27.43 -19.43 7.37
C PRO A 106 28.40 -18.33 7.00
N GLU A 107 28.84 -17.59 8.03
CA GLU A 107 29.93 -16.63 7.87
C GLU A 107 31.16 -17.34 7.29
N GLY A 108 31.87 -16.66 6.37
CA GLY A 108 33.00 -17.24 5.65
C GLY A 108 32.62 -17.95 4.36
N ALA A 109 31.37 -18.40 4.16
CA ALA A 109 30.91 -18.89 2.86
C ALA A 109 30.58 -17.72 1.92
N ASN A 110 30.88 -17.89 0.63
CA ASN A 110 30.56 -16.90 -0.40
C ASN A 110 29.88 -17.51 -1.64
N ALA A 111 29.69 -18.83 -1.72
CA ALA A 111 29.00 -19.52 -2.81
C ALA A 111 28.32 -20.81 -2.32
N VAL A 112 27.40 -21.35 -3.12
CA VAL A 112 26.79 -22.67 -2.87
C VAL A 112 26.96 -23.57 -4.08
N ILE A 113 27.49 -24.78 -3.86
CA ILE A 113 27.58 -25.83 -4.89
C ILE A 113 26.32 -26.67 -4.83
N MET A 114 25.63 -26.83 -5.95
CA MET A 114 24.45 -27.69 -6.04
C MET A 114 24.81 -29.14 -5.69
N VAL A 115 23.91 -29.85 -5.00
CA VAL A 115 24.16 -31.23 -4.54
C VAL A 115 24.51 -32.18 -5.69
N GLU A 116 23.97 -31.94 -6.89
CA GLU A 116 24.19 -32.70 -8.12
C GLU A 116 25.65 -32.70 -8.59
N TYR A 117 26.43 -31.68 -8.22
CA TYR A 117 27.86 -31.58 -8.55
C TYR A 117 28.77 -32.08 -7.43
N THR A 118 28.21 -32.83 -6.48
CA THR A 118 28.94 -33.30 -5.30
C THR A 118 28.69 -34.77 -5.00
N HIS A 119 29.67 -35.42 -4.37
CA HIS A 119 29.51 -36.75 -3.81
C HIS A 119 30.04 -36.77 -2.39
N ARG A 120 29.18 -37.07 -1.42
CA ARG A 120 29.53 -37.08 0.01
C ARG A 120 29.71 -38.51 0.52
N ARG A 121 30.83 -38.78 1.20
CA ARG A 121 31.09 -40.02 1.94
C ARG A 121 31.53 -39.70 3.37
N GLY A 122 30.63 -39.87 4.33
CA GLY A 122 30.86 -39.43 5.70
C GLY A 122 31.00 -37.90 5.74
N ASP A 123 32.12 -37.41 6.27
CA ASP A 123 32.40 -35.96 6.32
C ASP A 123 33.23 -35.47 5.14
N LEU A 124 33.62 -36.34 4.21
CA LEU A 124 34.35 -35.94 3.01
C LEU A 124 33.37 -35.65 1.86
N LEU A 125 33.52 -34.49 1.25
CA LEU A 125 32.75 -34.03 0.10
C LEU A 125 33.66 -33.91 -1.11
N GLN A 126 33.40 -34.71 -2.14
CA GLN A 126 34.01 -34.52 -3.46
C GLN A 126 33.18 -33.52 -4.25
N VAL A 127 33.84 -32.52 -4.81
CA VAL A 127 33.29 -31.44 -5.61
C VAL A 127 33.80 -31.60 -7.03
N TYR A 128 32.89 -31.78 -7.98
CA TYR A 128 33.22 -32.03 -9.39
C TYR A 128 33.08 -30.80 -10.28
N LYS A 129 32.58 -29.69 -9.73
CA LYS A 129 32.41 -28.43 -10.45
C LYS A 129 32.77 -27.26 -9.55
N ALA A 130 33.66 -26.39 -10.04
CA ALA A 130 33.97 -25.13 -9.38
C ALA A 130 32.78 -24.16 -9.43
N VAL A 131 32.64 -23.34 -8.40
CA VAL A 131 31.64 -22.25 -8.35
C VAL A 131 32.34 -20.90 -8.19
N ALA A 132 31.76 -19.85 -8.74
CA ALA A 132 32.26 -18.49 -8.59
C ALA A 132 31.75 -17.84 -7.28
N PRO A 133 32.46 -16.84 -6.72
CA PRO A 133 31.92 -16.04 -5.61
C PRO A 133 30.54 -15.45 -5.94
N GLY A 134 29.57 -15.67 -5.05
CA GLY A 134 28.17 -15.24 -5.20
C GLY A 134 27.28 -16.21 -5.99
N GLU A 135 27.84 -17.26 -6.58
CA GLU A 135 27.07 -18.24 -7.33
C GLU A 135 26.11 -19.00 -6.40
N ASN A 136 24.86 -19.14 -6.86
CA ASN A 136 23.75 -19.75 -6.09
C ASN A 136 23.46 -19.07 -4.74
N VAL A 137 23.88 -17.82 -4.55
CA VAL A 137 23.55 -17.00 -3.38
C VAL A 137 22.55 -15.93 -3.77
N LEU A 138 21.52 -15.74 -2.94
CA LEU A 138 20.70 -14.54 -2.93
C LEU A 138 21.22 -13.63 -1.81
N ARG A 139 21.79 -12.49 -2.20
CA ARG A 139 22.44 -11.56 -1.26
C ARG A 139 21.41 -10.83 -0.43
N ARG A 140 21.78 -10.51 0.81
CA ARG A 140 21.02 -9.63 1.69
C ARG A 140 20.67 -8.33 0.97
N GLY A 141 19.40 -7.96 1.03
CA GLY A 141 18.89 -6.71 0.46
C GLY A 141 18.86 -6.67 -1.07
N SER A 142 19.01 -7.80 -1.75
CA SER A 142 18.96 -7.84 -3.22
C SER A 142 17.60 -7.47 -3.80
N ASP A 143 16.52 -7.72 -3.06
CA ASP A 143 15.16 -7.42 -3.50
C ASP A 143 14.72 -6.04 -2.98
N ILE A 144 14.95 -5.78 -1.69
CA ILE A 144 14.66 -4.50 -1.03
C ILE A 144 15.80 -4.19 -0.07
N ALA A 145 16.46 -3.04 -0.26
CA ALA A 145 17.51 -2.59 0.63
C ALA A 145 16.90 -1.83 1.83
N LYS A 146 17.42 -2.09 3.03
CA LYS A 146 17.02 -1.32 4.21
C LYS A 146 17.24 0.18 3.98
N GLY A 147 16.23 0.98 4.30
CA GLY A 147 16.24 2.44 4.17
C GLY A 147 15.88 2.95 2.77
N SER A 148 15.70 2.08 1.76
CA SER A 148 15.16 2.52 0.47
C SER A 148 13.70 2.95 0.61
N ILE A 149 13.25 3.85 -0.27
CA ILE A 149 11.82 4.18 -0.37
C ILE A 149 11.07 2.92 -0.83
N LEU A 150 10.14 2.49 0.00
CA LEU A 150 9.25 1.35 -0.24
C LEU A 150 8.00 1.80 -1.00
N LEU A 151 7.38 2.89 -0.54
CA LEU A 151 6.19 3.51 -1.12
C LEU A 151 6.28 5.02 -0.94
N THR A 152 5.84 5.78 -1.93
CA THR A 152 5.78 7.24 -1.86
C THR A 152 4.45 7.70 -1.27
N ALA A 153 4.46 8.86 -0.61
CA ALA A 153 3.26 9.57 -0.16
C ALA A 153 2.24 9.71 -1.30
N LEU A 154 0.97 9.83 -0.94
CA LEU A 154 -0.17 9.91 -1.87
C LEU A 154 -0.44 8.63 -2.68
N THR A 155 0.28 7.54 -2.43
CA THR A 155 -0.04 6.23 -3.00
C THR A 155 -1.36 5.72 -2.42
N ARG A 156 -2.31 5.36 -3.29
CA ARG A 156 -3.50 4.62 -2.90
C ARG A 156 -3.12 3.16 -2.68
N LEU A 157 -3.39 2.65 -1.48
CA LEU A 157 -3.00 1.31 -1.06
C LEU A 157 -3.94 0.25 -1.65
N THR A 158 -3.40 -0.62 -2.49
CA THR A 158 -4.08 -1.81 -3.02
C THR A 158 -3.52 -3.07 -2.34
N PRO A 159 -4.07 -4.28 -2.58
CA PRO A 159 -3.52 -5.52 -2.04
C PRO A 159 -2.02 -5.71 -2.31
N LYS A 160 -1.51 -5.17 -3.42
CA LYS A 160 -0.08 -5.21 -3.76
C LYS A 160 0.76 -4.45 -2.74
N GLU A 161 0.40 -3.20 -2.45
CA GLU A 161 1.13 -2.36 -1.49
C GLU A 161 1.02 -2.94 -0.07
N ILE A 162 -0.12 -3.53 0.28
CA ILE A 162 -0.29 -4.24 1.56
C ILE A 162 0.68 -5.42 1.66
N GLY A 163 0.78 -6.26 0.63
CA GLY A 163 1.71 -7.39 0.59
C GLY A 163 3.17 -6.95 0.70
N LEU A 164 3.54 -5.85 0.02
CA LEU A 164 4.88 -5.29 0.09
C LEU A 164 5.24 -4.82 1.51
N MET A 165 4.35 -4.09 2.17
CA MET A 165 4.56 -3.63 3.56
C MET A 165 4.61 -4.80 4.55
N ALA A 166 3.76 -5.81 4.37
CA ALA A 166 3.78 -7.02 5.18
C ALA A 166 5.10 -7.81 5.01
N ALA A 167 5.64 -7.88 3.78
CA ALA A 167 6.89 -8.58 3.48
C ALA A 167 8.10 -7.97 4.21
N VAL A 168 8.05 -6.68 4.57
CA VAL A 168 9.08 -6.00 5.36
C VAL A 168 8.72 -5.84 6.84
N GLY A 169 7.63 -6.47 7.30
CA GLY A 169 7.24 -6.48 8.71
C GLY A 169 6.58 -5.20 9.23
N ILE A 170 6.15 -4.29 8.35
CA ILE A 170 5.31 -3.17 8.75
C ILE A 170 3.93 -3.73 9.13
N ASN A 171 3.32 -3.27 10.22
CA ASN A 171 2.00 -3.70 10.67
C ASN A 171 0.97 -2.56 10.79
N GLU A 172 1.45 -1.31 10.82
CA GLU A 172 0.64 -0.09 10.86
C GLU A 172 1.24 0.97 9.93
N VAL A 173 0.37 1.75 9.30
CA VAL A 173 0.76 2.70 8.26
C VAL A 173 0.10 4.07 8.48
N PRO A 174 0.83 5.17 8.27
CA PRO A 174 0.28 6.51 8.30
C PRO A 174 -0.52 6.79 7.03
N VAL A 175 -1.82 7.04 7.17
CA VAL A 175 -2.73 7.32 6.06
C VAL A 175 -3.51 8.60 6.33
N PHE A 176 -3.96 9.25 5.26
CA PHE A 176 -4.93 10.33 5.42
C PHE A 176 -6.25 9.78 5.97
N LYS A 177 -6.83 10.48 6.94
CA LYS A 177 -8.22 10.26 7.37
C LYS A 177 -9.13 10.34 6.16
N ARG A 178 -10.16 9.48 6.13
CA ARG A 178 -11.15 9.52 5.05
C ARG A 178 -11.90 10.86 5.12
N PRO A 179 -11.92 11.64 4.03
CA PRO A 179 -12.71 12.86 4.00
C PRO A 179 -14.20 12.54 4.22
N ILE A 180 -14.87 13.38 4.99
CA ILE A 180 -16.32 13.28 5.23
C ILE A 180 -17.03 14.26 4.29
N VAL A 181 -17.93 13.74 3.46
CA VAL A 181 -18.75 14.52 2.52
C VAL A 181 -20.18 14.53 3.02
N ALA A 182 -20.65 15.68 3.50
CA ALA A 182 -22.06 15.87 3.81
C ALA A 182 -22.87 16.09 2.53
N ILE A 183 -24.00 15.40 2.40
CA ILE A 183 -24.85 15.45 1.20
C ILE A 183 -26.23 15.92 1.63
N LEU A 184 -26.76 16.92 0.94
CA LEU A 184 -28.13 17.38 1.10
C LEU A 184 -28.78 17.58 -0.26
N SER A 185 -30.08 17.31 -0.34
CA SER A 185 -30.89 17.58 -1.52
C SER A 185 -31.95 18.61 -1.18
N THR A 186 -32.26 19.51 -2.10
CA THR A 186 -33.34 20.51 -1.97
C THR A 186 -34.19 20.55 -3.22
N GLY A 187 -35.49 20.71 -3.04
CA GLY A 187 -36.45 20.77 -4.14
C GLY A 187 -37.86 20.49 -3.63
N PRO A 188 -38.83 21.40 -3.84
CA PRO A 188 -40.21 21.19 -3.41
C PRO A 188 -40.87 20.00 -4.12
N GLU A 189 -40.32 19.49 -5.21
CA GLU A 189 -40.77 18.30 -5.94
C GLU A 189 -40.28 16.97 -5.34
N LEU A 190 -39.26 17.01 -4.47
CA LEU A 190 -38.59 15.81 -3.99
C LEU A 190 -39.35 15.10 -2.87
N VAL A 191 -39.27 13.77 -2.88
CA VAL A 191 -39.76 12.85 -1.83
C VAL A 191 -38.69 11.80 -1.54
N GLU A 192 -38.61 11.37 -0.29
CA GLU A 192 -37.66 10.35 0.15
C GLU A 192 -37.97 8.99 -0.49
N THR A 193 -36.92 8.32 -0.98
CA THR A 193 -37.02 6.97 -1.54
C THR A 193 -37.58 5.99 -0.50
N GLY A 194 -38.58 5.22 -0.88
CA GLY A 194 -39.26 4.25 0.00
C GLY A 194 -40.57 4.75 0.60
N LEU A 195 -40.88 6.05 0.50
CA LEU A 195 -42.19 6.58 0.84
C LEU A 195 -43.17 6.48 -0.35
N PRO A 196 -44.50 6.48 -0.10
CA PRO A 196 -45.49 6.60 -1.17
C PRO A 196 -45.24 7.87 -2.00
N LEU A 197 -45.28 7.75 -3.32
CA LEU A 197 -45.04 8.88 -4.23
C LEU A 197 -46.33 9.67 -4.48
N PRO A 198 -46.47 10.91 -3.97
CA PRO A 198 -47.61 11.75 -4.29
C PRO A 198 -47.59 12.20 -5.75
N LEU A 199 -48.76 12.50 -6.32
CA LEU A 199 -48.85 13.09 -7.65
C LEU A 199 -48.08 14.43 -7.70
N GLY A 200 -47.29 14.63 -8.75
CA GLY A 200 -46.47 15.83 -8.94
C GLY A 200 -45.13 15.83 -8.18
N LYS A 201 -44.76 14.72 -7.53
CA LYS A 201 -43.47 14.54 -6.87
C LYS A 201 -42.57 13.56 -7.62
N VAL A 202 -41.27 13.61 -7.33
CA VAL A 202 -40.26 12.66 -7.79
C VAL A 202 -39.39 12.20 -6.62
N TYR A 203 -38.80 11.02 -6.71
CA TYR A 203 -37.88 10.52 -5.69
C TYR A 203 -36.51 11.22 -5.77
N ASP A 204 -35.88 11.40 -4.62
CA ASP A 204 -34.49 11.85 -4.55
C ASP A 204 -33.52 10.75 -5.00
N VAL A 205 -33.11 10.81 -6.26
CA VAL A 205 -32.11 9.89 -6.82
C VAL A 205 -30.67 10.39 -6.58
N ASN A 206 -30.49 11.69 -6.37
CA ASN A 206 -29.17 12.30 -6.35
C ASN A 206 -28.45 12.01 -5.04
N SER A 207 -29.13 12.05 -3.89
CA SER A 207 -28.52 11.68 -2.61
C SER A 207 -27.88 10.31 -2.67
N TYR A 208 -28.61 9.31 -3.15
CA TYR A 208 -28.14 7.93 -3.25
C TYR A 208 -27.01 7.77 -4.26
N THR A 209 -27.12 8.45 -5.41
CA THR A 209 -26.06 8.43 -6.44
C THR A 209 -24.76 9.05 -5.90
N LEU A 210 -24.86 10.19 -5.20
CA LEU A 210 -23.72 10.87 -4.59
C LEU A 210 -23.11 10.05 -3.45
N MET A 211 -23.92 9.42 -2.59
CA MET A 211 -23.45 8.52 -1.53
C MET A 211 -22.58 7.41 -2.13
N ALA A 212 -23.07 6.74 -3.17
CA ALA A 212 -22.35 5.65 -3.83
C ALA A 212 -21.02 6.14 -4.45
N TYR A 213 -21.01 7.32 -5.09
CA TYR A 213 -19.77 7.90 -5.61
C TYR A 213 -18.77 8.24 -4.51
N VAL A 214 -19.22 8.83 -3.39
CA VAL A 214 -18.37 9.19 -2.24
C VAL A 214 -17.72 7.94 -1.63
N GLU A 215 -18.48 6.87 -1.44
CA GLU A 215 -17.91 5.60 -0.94
C GLU A 215 -16.93 4.98 -1.94
N ALA A 216 -17.29 4.96 -3.23
CA ALA A 216 -16.47 4.36 -4.28
C ALA A 216 -15.08 5.00 -4.39
N ILE A 217 -14.96 6.31 -4.12
CA ILE A 217 -13.67 7.01 -4.11
C ILE A 217 -12.92 6.89 -2.77
N GLY A 218 -13.50 6.21 -1.77
CA GLY A 218 -12.89 5.92 -0.47
C GLY A 218 -13.12 6.99 0.61
N CYS A 219 -14.08 7.88 0.40
CA CYS A 219 -14.52 8.87 1.38
C CYS A 219 -15.67 8.31 2.24
N GLN A 220 -16.05 9.05 3.29
CA GLN A 220 -17.24 8.79 4.09
C GLN A 220 -18.32 9.81 3.72
N TYR A 221 -19.59 9.40 3.71
CA TYR A 221 -20.69 10.35 3.54
C TYR A 221 -21.44 10.60 4.86
N LYS A 222 -22.05 11.78 4.97
CA LYS A 222 -23.03 12.14 6.00
C LYS A 222 -24.29 12.64 5.29
N LEU A 223 -25.39 11.90 5.37
CA LEU A 223 -26.63 12.34 4.76
C LEU A 223 -27.31 13.38 5.68
N LEU A 224 -27.51 14.59 5.17
CA LEU A 224 -28.28 15.65 5.84
C LEU A 224 -29.76 15.63 5.45
N GLY A 225 -30.10 14.87 4.40
CA GLY A 225 -31.46 14.58 3.96
C GLY A 225 -32.04 15.60 2.97
N LEU A 226 -33.36 15.52 2.81
CA LEU A 226 -34.15 16.50 2.06
C LEU A 226 -34.35 17.75 2.90
N VAL A 227 -33.87 18.87 2.38
CA VAL A 227 -33.95 20.18 3.02
C VAL A 227 -34.99 21.03 2.28
N PRO A 228 -35.92 21.69 2.99
CA PRO A 228 -36.84 22.63 2.37
C PRO A 228 -36.09 23.73 1.61
N ASP A 229 -36.67 24.18 0.50
CA ASP A 229 -36.08 25.22 -0.35
C ASP A 229 -36.34 26.62 0.24
N SER A 230 -35.77 26.87 1.41
CA SER A 230 -35.81 28.16 2.12
C SER A 230 -34.41 28.59 2.57
N PHE A 231 -34.22 29.90 2.68
CA PHE A 231 -32.93 30.48 3.06
C PHE A 231 -32.46 29.99 4.44
N GLU A 232 -33.38 29.96 5.41
CA GLU A 232 -33.10 29.60 6.80
C GLU A 232 -32.70 28.13 6.94
N GLU A 233 -33.46 27.22 6.32
CA GLU A 233 -33.23 25.77 6.41
C GLU A 233 -31.94 25.37 5.68
N LEU A 234 -31.72 25.90 4.47
CA LEU A 234 -30.48 25.67 3.72
C LEU A 234 -29.27 26.20 4.48
N SER A 235 -29.34 27.43 5.02
CA SER A 235 -28.25 28.02 5.79
C SER A 235 -27.93 27.19 7.04
N PHE A 236 -28.97 26.77 7.78
CA PHE A 236 -28.81 25.94 8.96
C PHE A 236 -28.16 24.59 8.63
N LYS A 237 -28.67 23.88 7.62
CA LYS A 237 -28.19 22.55 7.23
C LYS A 237 -26.78 22.56 6.65
N ILE A 238 -26.43 23.57 5.84
CA ILE A 238 -25.05 23.69 5.34
C ILE A 238 -24.08 23.94 6.51
N ARG A 239 -24.43 24.82 7.46
CA ARG A 239 -23.61 25.04 8.67
C ARG A 239 -23.51 23.79 9.54
N GLU A 240 -24.61 23.04 9.70
CA GLU A 240 -24.63 21.77 10.41
C GLU A 240 -23.68 20.75 9.76
N GLY A 241 -23.70 20.66 8.43
CA GLY A 241 -22.80 19.81 7.65
C GLY A 241 -21.33 20.16 7.88
N LEU A 242 -20.98 21.45 7.77
CA LEU A 242 -19.61 21.95 7.89
C LEU A 242 -19.00 21.81 9.30
N LYS A 243 -19.77 21.46 10.34
CA LYS A 243 -19.21 21.20 11.67
C LYS A 243 -18.33 19.95 11.70
N ASP A 244 -18.74 18.90 10.98
CA ASP A 244 -18.12 17.57 11.04
C ASP A 244 -17.66 17.06 9.67
N ALA A 245 -18.07 17.70 8.57
CA ALA A 245 -17.70 17.31 7.21
C ALA A 245 -16.63 18.23 6.63
N ASP A 246 -15.75 17.66 5.81
CA ASP A 246 -14.73 18.39 5.05
C ASP A 246 -15.33 19.10 3.83
N VAL A 247 -16.46 18.59 3.33
CA VAL A 247 -17.17 19.10 2.15
C VAL A 247 -18.67 18.97 2.36
N VAL A 248 -19.44 19.98 1.95
CA VAL A 248 -20.90 19.87 1.78
C VAL A 248 -21.22 19.90 0.29
N VAL A 249 -21.95 18.89 -0.19
CA VAL A 249 -22.49 18.81 -1.54
C VAL A 249 -23.99 19.04 -1.46
N VAL A 250 -24.44 20.09 -2.15
CA VAL A 250 -25.86 20.41 -2.30
C VAL A 250 -26.31 19.94 -3.68
N SER A 251 -27.38 19.14 -3.71
CA SER A 251 -28.04 18.71 -4.93
C SER A 251 -29.41 19.39 -5.06
N GLY A 252 -29.63 20.09 -6.18
CA GLY A 252 -30.84 20.88 -6.41
C GLY A 252 -30.64 22.38 -6.19
N GLY A 253 -31.73 23.15 -6.28
CA GLY A 253 -31.76 24.59 -5.99
C GLY A 253 -31.43 25.55 -7.14
N THR A 254 -30.96 25.09 -8.31
CA THR A 254 -30.63 26.00 -9.41
C THR A 254 -31.80 26.18 -10.40
N SER A 255 -32.81 26.96 -10.00
CA SER A 255 -33.78 27.46 -10.96
C SER A 255 -33.20 28.66 -11.71
N LYS A 256 -33.29 28.69 -13.04
CA LYS A 256 -33.10 29.91 -13.85
C LYS A 256 -34.26 30.93 -13.66
N GLY A 257 -34.82 31.01 -12.44
CA GLY A 257 -35.85 31.95 -12.03
C GLY A 257 -35.26 33.10 -11.20
N GLU A 258 -36.10 34.07 -10.85
CA GLU A 258 -35.70 35.38 -10.29
C GLU A 258 -35.00 35.34 -8.92
N THR A 259 -34.92 34.20 -8.23
CA THR A 259 -34.20 34.07 -6.93
C THR A 259 -33.62 32.66 -6.73
N ASP A 260 -32.40 32.43 -7.22
CA ASP A 260 -31.60 31.27 -6.80
C ASP A 260 -31.15 31.50 -5.34
N LEU A 261 -31.69 30.72 -4.40
CA LEU A 261 -31.45 30.88 -2.97
C LEU A 261 -30.05 30.45 -2.56
N LEU A 262 -29.47 29.44 -3.24
CA LEU A 262 -28.20 28.84 -2.83
C LEU A 262 -27.02 29.83 -2.94
N PRO A 263 -26.84 30.60 -4.04
CA PRO A 263 -25.83 31.66 -4.11
C PRO A 263 -25.98 32.71 -3.02
N SER A 264 -27.21 33.08 -2.65
CA SER A 264 -27.48 34.05 -1.58
C SER A 264 -27.12 33.49 -0.20
N VAL A 265 -27.49 32.22 0.07
CA VAL A 265 -27.11 31.50 1.29
C VAL A 265 -25.59 31.41 1.39
N LEU A 266 -24.90 30.97 0.33
CA LEU A 266 -23.44 30.86 0.32
C LEU A 266 -22.75 32.22 0.50
N SER A 267 -23.23 33.28 -0.17
CA SER A 267 -22.69 34.64 -0.02
C SER A 267 -22.86 35.18 1.40
N SER A 268 -23.88 34.74 2.14
CA SER A 268 -24.07 35.10 3.55
C SER A 268 -23.12 34.38 4.51
N MET A 269 -22.41 33.35 4.03
CA MET A 269 -21.58 32.47 4.84
C MET A 269 -20.07 32.75 4.71
N GLY A 270 -19.66 33.60 3.76
CA GLY A 270 -18.26 33.96 3.49
C GLY A 270 -17.77 33.38 2.17
#